data_AF-A0A969UCJ4-F1
#
_entry.id   AF-A0A969UCJ4-F1
#
_cell.length_a   1.000
_cell.length_b   1.000
_cell.length_c   1.000
_cell.angle_alpha   90.00
_cell.angle_beta   90.00
_cell.angle_gamma   90.00
#
_symmetry.space_group_name_H-M   'P 1'
#
loop_
_entity.id
_entity.type
_entity.pdbx_description
1 polymer ?
#
loop_
_entity_poly.entity_id
_entity_poly.type
_entity_poly.pdbx_seq_one_letter_code
_entity_poly.pdbx_strand_id
1 'polypeptide(L)'
;MGFTSWRKTGEIEWPAPDAVKMANYTAQGYHGETLLMIPISLAPELASQSVTLHAKASWMCCADGCYPAIDIPFSITLPVAGEEKADPTTQPLFQKFRALVAKADSKWQANVKKEKAPSS
;
A
#
# COMPACT_ATOMS: atom_id res chain seq x y z
N MET A 1 11.05 -5.69 -24.11
CA MET A 1 11.04 -4.25 -24.46
C MET A 1 9.69 -3.69 -24.04
N GLY A 2 9.49 -2.68 -23.20
CA GLY A 2 10.35 -1.90 -22.33
C GLY A 2 9.37 -1.13 -21.42
N PHE A 3 9.23 -1.53 -20.16
CA PHE A 3 8.27 -0.94 -19.24
C PHE A 3 8.88 -1.00 -17.85
N THR A 4 9.49 0.08 -17.36
CA THR A 4 9.67 0.41 -15.92
C THR A 4 10.68 1.53 -15.63
N SER A 5 11.42 2.09 -16.59
CA SER A 5 12.46 3.09 -16.25
C SER A 5 11.94 4.44 -15.71
N TRP A 6 10.64 4.73 -15.84
CA TRP A 6 10.08 6.05 -15.49
C TRP A 6 9.47 6.14 -14.10
N ARG A 7 9.25 5.01 -13.41
CA ARG A 7 8.65 4.99 -12.06
C ARG A 7 9.23 3.87 -11.20
N LYS A 8 9.33 4.13 -9.89
CA LYS A 8 9.61 3.14 -8.85
C LYS A 8 8.41 3.09 -7.91
N THR A 9 7.87 1.89 -7.71
CA THR A 9 6.81 1.63 -6.73
C THR A 9 7.44 1.13 -5.43
N GLY A 10 7.03 1.68 -4.30
CA GLY A 10 7.35 1.14 -2.98
C GLY A 10 6.45 -0.03 -2.59
N GLU A 11 6.55 -0.43 -1.33
CA GLU A 11 5.66 -1.42 -0.71
C GLU A 11 4.33 -0.80 -0.28
N ILE A 12 3.35 -1.63 0.05
CA ILE A 12 2.09 -1.15 0.62
C ILE A 12 2.38 -0.61 2.02
N GLU A 13 1.98 0.63 2.28
CA GLU A 13 1.98 1.23 3.61
C GLU A 13 0.76 0.72 4.37
N TRP A 14 0.98 -0.31 5.20
CA TRP A 14 -0.05 -0.92 6.01
C TRP A 14 -0.33 -0.07 7.27
N PRO A 15 -1.57 0.42 7.45
CA PRO A 15 -2.02 0.92 8.75
C PRO A 15 -1.95 -0.19 9.80
N ALA A 16 -1.90 0.18 11.08
CA ALA A 16 -2.03 -0.82 12.15
C ALA A 16 -3.39 -1.54 12.01
N PRO A 17 -3.41 -2.88 11.90
CA PRO A 17 -4.65 -3.64 11.79
C PRO A 17 -5.31 -3.78 13.16
N ASP A 18 -6.61 -4.07 13.13
CA ASP A 18 -7.39 -4.49 14.29
C ASP A 18 -7.55 -6.01 14.33
N ALA A 19 -7.81 -6.54 15.52
CA ALA A 19 -8.30 -7.90 15.66
C ALA A 19 -9.74 -7.99 15.14
N VAL A 20 -9.94 -8.69 14.03
CA VAL A 20 -11.23 -8.89 13.37
C VAL A 20 -11.68 -10.34 13.46
N LYS A 21 -12.97 -10.59 13.24
CA LYS A 21 -13.52 -11.95 13.12
C LYS A 21 -13.70 -12.30 11.65
N MET A 22 -12.89 -13.25 11.17
CA MET A 22 -13.08 -13.90 9.88
C MET A 22 -13.77 -15.24 10.13
N ALA A 23 -15.10 -15.25 9.95
CA ALA A 23 -15.96 -16.35 10.41
C ALA A 23 -15.69 -16.64 11.91
N ASN A 24 -15.27 -17.86 12.23
CA ASN A 24 -15.00 -18.27 13.62
C ASN A 24 -13.56 -17.98 14.08
N TYR A 25 -12.71 -17.40 13.23
CA TYR A 25 -11.30 -17.16 13.51
C TYR A 25 -11.02 -15.69 13.82
N THR A 26 -10.18 -15.43 14.82
CA THR A 26 -9.61 -14.11 15.03
C THR A 26 -8.48 -13.91 14.03
N ALA A 27 -8.54 -12.85 13.24
CA ALA A 27 -7.55 -12.45 12.25
C ALA A 27 -7.14 -10.99 12.45
N GLN A 28 -6.11 -10.54 11.74
CA GLN A 28 -5.73 -9.12 11.67
C GLN A 28 -6.34 -8.53 10.41
N GLY A 29 -7.10 -7.44 10.54
CA GLY A 29 -7.81 -6.83 9.42
C GLY A 29 -8.28 -5.42 9.73
N TYR A 30 -9.21 -4.92 8.93
CA TYR A 30 -9.71 -3.55 9.04
C TYR A 30 -11.24 -3.54 9.01
N HIS A 31 -11.84 -2.56 9.70
CA HIS A 31 -13.28 -2.28 9.64
C HIS A 31 -13.54 -0.90 9.04
N GLY A 32 -14.66 -0.76 8.34
CA GLY A 32 -15.09 0.53 7.77
C GLY A 32 -14.19 1.03 6.66
N GLU A 33 -14.03 2.36 6.59
CA GLU A 33 -13.20 3.01 5.59
C GLU A 33 -11.72 2.66 5.81
N THR A 34 -11.06 2.13 4.77
CA THR A 34 -9.64 1.77 4.79
C THR A 34 -8.96 2.23 3.51
N LEU A 35 -7.82 2.91 3.64
CA LEU A 35 -6.97 3.28 2.50
C LEU A 35 -5.60 2.60 2.62
N LEU A 36 -5.27 1.77 1.62
CA LEU A 36 -3.96 1.14 1.48
C LEU A 36 -3.15 1.92 0.46
N MET A 37 -2.07 2.55 0.92
CA MET A 37 -1.28 3.46 0.10
C MET A 37 -0.04 2.75 -0.45
N ILE A 38 0.34 3.11 -1.68
CA ILE A 38 1.59 2.66 -2.29
C ILE A 38 2.34 3.91 -2.74
N PRO A 39 3.53 4.21 -2.19
CA PRO A 39 4.31 5.34 -2.62
C PRO A 39 4.87 5.07 -4.01
N ILE A 40 4.73 6.05 -4.91
CA ILE A 40 5.24 5.99 -6.27
C ILE A 40 6.20 7.16 -6.45
N SER A 41 7.45 6.86 -6.79
CA SER A 41 8.44 7.85 -7.17
C SER A 41 8.57 7.88 -8.69
N LEU A 42 8.49 9.08 -9.27
CA LEU A 42 8.66 9.31 -10.70
C LEU A 42 10.12 9.64 -11.00
N ALA A 43 10.59 9.27 -12.19
CA ALA A 43 11.86 9.76 -12.70
C ALA A 43 11.77 11.28 -12.98
N PRO A 44 12.86 12.04 -12.84
CA PRO A 44 12.84 13.50 -12.99
C PRO A 44 12.36 13.99 -14.36
N GLU A 45 12.55 13.18 -15.41
CA GLU A 45 12.23 13.53 -16.78
C GLU A 45 11.12 12.61 -17.32
N LEU A 46 9.86 12.94 -16.99
CA LEU A 46 8.72 12.40 -17.72
C LEU A 46 8.48 13.25 -18.97
N ALA A 47 8.80 12.71 -20.14
CA ALA A 47 8.54 13.37 -21.42
C ALA A 47 7.04 13.38 -21.83
N SER A 48 6.19 12.62 -21.13
CA SER A 48 4.77 12.48 -21.43
C SER A 48 3.91 13.50 -20.70
N GLN A 49 2.85 14.00 -21.35
CA GLN A 49 1.87 14.91 -20.74
C GLN A 49 0.91 14.22 -19.76
N SER A 50 0.79 12.90 -19.86
CA SER A 50 -0.04 12.08 -18.98
C SER A 50 0.58 10.70 -18.80
N VAL A 51 0.30 10.08 -17.66
CA VAL A 51 0.71 8.72 -17.37
C VAL A 51 -0.45 7.87 -16.91
N THR A 52 -0.49 6.63 -17.41
CA THR A 52 -1.48 5.64 -16.98
C THR A 52 -0.83 4.69 -16.00
N LEU A 53 -1.41 4.60 -14.81
CA LEU A 53 -1.04 3.65 -13.78
C LEU A 53 -2.01 2.48 -13.84
N HIS A 54 -1.46 1.28 -14.01
CA HIS A 54 -2.20 0.03 -13.90
C HIS A 54 -1.86 -0.65 -12.59
N ALA A 55 -2.87 -1.23 -11.95
CA ALA A 55 -2.74 -2.05 -10.75
C ALA A 55 -3.64 -3.29 -10.88
N LYS A 56 -3.22 -4.38 -10.22
CA LYS A 56 -4.09 -5.53 -9.94
C LYS A 56 -4.13 -5.69 -8.44
N ALA A 57 -5.32 -5.81 -7.88
CA ALA A 57 -5.51 -5.99 -6.45
C ALA A 57 -6.34 -7.23 -6.16
N SER A 58 -5.97 -7.91 -5.08
CA SER A 58 -6.68 -9.03 -4.52
C SER A 58 -6.95 -8.75 -3.05
N TRP A 59 -8.17 -9.00 -2.59
CA TRP A 59 -8.55 -8.80 -1.21
C TRP A 59 -9.66 -9.77 -0.80
N MET A 60 -9.95 -9.82 0.49
CA MET A 60 -10.99 -10.64 1.08
C MET A 60 -11.79 -9.79 2.06
N CYS A 61 -13.09 -9.64 1.79
CA CYS A 61 -14.02 -8.97 2.70
C CYS A 61 -14.88 -10.02 3.42
N CYS A 62 -15.14 -9.81 4.70
CA CYS A 62 -16.00 -10.68 5.50
C CYS A 62 -17.20 -9.89 6.03
N ALA A 63 -18.39 -10.49 5.92
CA ALA A 63 -19.61 -10.05 6.61
C ALA A 63 -20.32 -11.32 7.10
N ASP A 64 -21.48 -11.67 6.53
CA ASP A 64 -22.17 -12.95 6.79
C ASP A 64 -21.44 -14.16 6.17
N GLY A 65 -20.45 -13.90 5.31
CA GLY A 65 -19.56 -14.87 4.70
C GLY A 65 -18.28 -14.19 4.22
N CYS A 66 -17.37 -14.98 3.63
CA CYS A 66 -16.14 -14.47 3.02
C CYS A 66 -16.34 -14.26 1.51
N TYR A 67 -16.02 -13.06 1.04
CA TYR A 67 -16.17 -12.65 -0.36
C TYR A 67 -14.80 -12.26 -0.91
N PRO A 68 -14.08 -13.20 -1.55
CA PRO A 68 -12.79 -12.91 -2.16
C PRO A 68 -12.96 -12.16 -3.48
N ALA A 69 -12.08 -11.20 -3.72
CA ALA A 69 -11.88 -10.56 -5.02
C ALA A 69 -10.42 -10.77 -5.41
N ILE A 70 -10.18 -11.35 -6.59
CA ILE A 70 -8.85 -11.81 -7.01
C ILE A 70 -8.51 -11.17 -8.36
N ASP A 71 -7.31 -10.62 -8.45
CA ASP A 71 -6.72 -10.04 -9.67
C ASP A 71 -7.58 -8.95 -10.33
N ILE A 72 -8.32 -8.17 -9.53
CA ILE A 72 -9.18 -7.11 -10.04
C ILE A 72 -8.31 -6.00 -10.65
N PRO A 73 -8.50 -5.68 -11.95
CA PRO A 73 -7.71 -4.68 -12.63
C PRO A 73 -8.22 -3.27 -12.32
N PHE A 74 -7.30 -2.37 -12.01
CA PHE A 74 -7.54 -0.94 -11.88
C PHE A 74 -6.64 -0.17 -12.84
N SER A 75 -7.15 0.95 -13.34
CA SER A 75 -6.40 1.87 -14.18
C SER A 75 -6.79 3.30 -13.84
N ILE A 76 -5.79 4.17 -13.71
CA ILE A 76 -6.01 5.60 -13.57
C ILE A 76 -5.03 6.34 -14.47
N THR A 77 -5.53 7.36 -15.18
CA THR A 77 -4.70 8.25 -16.00
C THR A 77 -4.56 9.57 -15.28
N LEU A 78 -3.32 9.98 -15.03
CA LEU A 78 -3.00 11.22 -14.33
C LEU A 78 -2.24 12.15 -15.27
N PRO A 79 -2.55 13.46 -15.26
CA PRO A 79 -1.75 14.45 -15.98
C PRO A 79 -0.37 14.60 -15.31
N VAL A 80 0.67 14.81 -16.11
CA VAL A 80 1.99 15.20 -15.62
C VAL A 80 2.01 16.72 -15.55
N ALA A 81 1.99 17.26 -14.33
CA ALA A 81 2.04 18.69 -14.08
C ALA A 81 3.48 19.12 -13.75
N GLY A 82 3.84 20.35 -14.14
CA GLY A 82 5.14 20.95 -13.80
C GLY A 82 5.26 21.36 -12.32
N GLU A 83 4.15 21.37 -11.58
CA GLU A 83 4.12 21.67 -10.15
C GLU A 83 3.46 20.54 -9.38
N GLU A 84 4.06 20.17 -8.26
CA GLU A 84 3.48 19.23 -7.30
C GLU A 84 2.33 19.92 -6.56
N LYS A 85 1.10 19.58 -6.94
CA LYS A 85 -0.11 20.04 -6.24
C LYS A 85 -0.93 18.87 -5.78
N ALA A 86 -1.14 18.78 -4.47
CA ALA A 86 -2.06 17.81 -3.91
C ALA A 86 -3.50 18.11 -4.37
N ASP A 87 -4.23 17.08 -4.77
CA ASP A 87 -5.64 17.18 -5.09
C ASP A 87 -6.44 17.48 -3.81
N PRO A 88 -7.15 18.62 -3.71
CA PRO A 88 -7.85 19.01 -2.49
C PRO A 88 -8.99 18.05 -2.11
N THR A 89 -9.50 17.25 -3.05
CA THR A 89 -10.58 16.29 -2.79
C THR A 89 -10.07 15.04 -2.07
N THR A 90 -8.86 14.58 -2.40
CA THR A 90 -8.28 13.35 -1.84
C THR A 90 -7.26 13.63 -0.74
N GLN A 91 -6.68 14.83 -0.70
CA GLN A 91 -5.67 15.21 0.28
C GLN A 91 -6.09 14.94 1.74
N PRO A 92 -7.31 15.27 2.21
CA PRO A 92 -7.72 15.00 3.58
C PRO A 92 -7.72 13.50 3.91
N LEU A 93 -8.20 12.67 2.97
CA LEU A 93 -8.23 11.22 3.12
C LEU A 93 -6.82 10.64 3.24
N PHE A 94 -5.91 11.03 2.34
CA PHE A 94 -4.52 10.56 2.39
C PHE A 94 -3.78 11.05 3.65
N GLN A 95 -4.05 12.25 4.14
CA GLN A 95 -3.46 12.74 5.39
C GLN A 95 -3.94 11.93 6.59
N LYS A 96 -5.26 11.66 6.68
CA LYS A 96 -5.87 10.82 7.72
C LYS A 96 -5.20 9.45 7.80
N PHE A 97 -5.08 8.74 6.67
CA PHE A 97 -4.53 7.37 6.68
C PHE A 97 -3.00 7.31 6.83
N ARG A 98 -2.25 8.31 6.35
CA ARG A 98 -0.79 8.40 6.61
C ARG A 98 -0.46 8.53 8.10
N ALA A 99 -1.36 9.09 8.90
CA ALA A 99 -1.18 9.16 10.35
C ALA A 99 -1.32 7.79 11.04
N LEU A 100 -1.97 6.81 10.39
CA LEU A 100 -2.23 5.47 10.93
C LEU A 100 -1.17 4.42 10.56
N VAL A 101 -0.29 4.75 9.61
CA VAL A 101 0.81 3.87 9.20
C VAL A 101 1.83 3.77 10.33
N ALA A 102 2.23 2.54 10.65
CA ALA A 102 3.25 2.29 11.67
C ALA A 102 4.57 2.97 11.29
N LYS A 103 5.15 3.71 12.24
CA LYS A 103 6.45 4.38 12.06
C LYS A 103 7.49 3.66 12.90
N ALA A 104 8.71 3.57 12.38
CA ALA A 104 9.83 3.04 13.13
C ALA A 104 10.02 3.85 14.42
N ASP A 105 10.04 3.17 15.56
CA ASP A 105 10.36 3.77 16.85
C ASP A 105 11.88 3.75 17.03
N SER A 106 12.51 4.94 17.05
CA SER A 106 13.96 5.08 17.24
C SER A 106 14.45 4.58 18.60
N LYS A 107 13.54 4.36 19.56
CA LYS A 107 13.85 3.76 20.86
C LYS A 107 13.92 2.23 20.82
N TRP A 108 13.35 1.60 19.81
CA TRP A 108 13.34 0.15 19.68
C TRP A 108 14.55 -0.33 18.86
N GLN A 109 15.62 -0.72 19.56
CA GLN A 109 16.82 -1.30 18.95
C GLN A 109 16.83 -2.82 19.16
N ALA A 110 16.81 -3.59 18.08
CA ALA A 110 16.88 -5.04 18.10
C ALA A 110 18.16 -5.53 17.41
N ASN A 111 18.84 -6.52 18.00
CA ASN A 111 20.00 -7.19 17.42
C ASN A 111 19.68 -8.67 17.20
N VAL A 112 19.95 -9.20 16.02
CA VAL A 112 19.79 -10.62 15.70
C VAL A 112 21.17 -11.26 15.60
N LYS A 113 21.40 -12.36 16.35
CA LYS A 113 22.56 -13.23 16.16
C LYS A 113 22.12 -14.49 15.44
N LYS A 114 22.88 -14.89 14.43
CA LYS A 114 22.66 -16.13 13.70
C LYS A 114 23.21 -17.29 14.55
N GLU A 115 22.33 -18.13 15.07
CA GLU A 115 22.73 -19.33 15.79
C GLU A 115 22.96 -20.47 14.79
N LYS A 116 24.08 -21.18 14.92
CA LYS A 116 24.46 -22.25 13.99
C LYS A 116 23.54 -23.44 14.25
N ALA A 117 22.80 -23.88 13.24
CA ALA A 117 21.93 -25.06 13.34
C ALA A 117 22.74 -26.27 13.85
N PRO A 118 22.18 -27.11 14.75
CA PRO A 118 22.86 -28.31 15.21
C PRO A 118 23.10 -29.25 14.02
N SER A 119 24.36 -29.68 13.85
CA SER A 119 24.71 -30.68 12.85
C SER A 119 24.12 -32.03 13.27
N SER A 120 23.18 -32.54 12.47
CA SER A 120 22.77 -33.95 12.48
C SER A 120 23.87 -34.86 11.96
#